data_AF-A0A9D7P631-F1
#
_entry.id   AF-A0A9D7P631-F1
#
_cell.length_a   1.000
_cell.length_b   1.000
_cell.length_c   1.000
_cell.angle_alpha   90.00
_cell.angle_beta   90.00
_cell.angle_gamma   90.00
#
_symmetry.space_group_name_H-M   'P 1'
#
loop_
_entity.id
_entity.type
_entity.pdbx_description
1 polymer ?
#
loop_
_entity_poly.entity_id
_entity_poly.type
_entity_poly.pdbx_seq_one_letter_code
_entity_poly.pdbx_strand_id
1 'polypeptide(L)'
;MKDEETDKGNLDQLTRVEDLRKQVEELHGGVGLSFKSDDLPAEIEEEFLKHIIAYETATPTTLFDELVKSGVSLPAPEEIPDADLSDKLWEIIDRIASFGVSLENTDHLSDRELYKDLWQELFREEAILFPDEPNYTYHLDVIGSGSEEDTLIYLKYYADEDYRENWMKEWPDYIMPEREPLPYDRDRHMPQRHQAENDSVM
;
A
#
# COMPACT_ATOMS: atom_id res chain seq x y z
N MET A 1 -30.12 36.04 0.97
CA MET A 1 -30.14 35.02 2.03
C MET A 1 -29.43 33.74 1.62
N LYS A 2 -29.81 33.03 0.53
CA LYS A 2 -29.00 31.90 0.02
C LYS A 2 -27.60 32.30 -0.45
N ASP A 3 -27.46 33.49 -1.06
CA ASP A 3 -26.18 33.92 -1.64
C ASP A 3 -25.15 34.35 -0.57
N GLU A 4 -25.57 34.97 0.53
CA GLU A 4 -24.66 35.41 1.63
C GLU A 4 -24.16 34.24 2.48
N GLU A 5 -24.97 33.19 2.66
CA GLU A 5 -24.60 32.01 3.44
C GLU A 5 -23.63 31.11 2.66
N THR A 6 -23.78 31.06 1.33
CA THR A 6 -22.87 30.36 0.41
C THR A 6 -21.53 31.09 0.28
N ASP A 7 -21.55 32.42 0.20
CA ASP A 7 -20.33 33.25 0.09
C ASP A 7 -19.49 33.21 1.39
N LYS A 8 -20.16 33.17 2.56
CA LYS A 8 -19.48 33.03 3.86
C LYS A 8 -18.88 31.64 4.07
N GLY A 9 -19.58 30.57 3.64
CA GLY A 9 -19.06 29.21 3.70
C GLY A 9 -17.82 29.00 2.82
N ASN A 10 -17.79 29.65 1.65
CA ASN A 10 -16.65 29.62 0.73
C ASN A 10 -15.43 30.36 1.31
N LEU A 11 -15.63 31.54 1.91
CA LEU A 11 -14.56 32.31 2.53
C LEU A 11 -13.94 31.59 3.76
N ASP A 12 -14.76 30.90 4.55
CA ASP A 12 -14.31 30.11 5.69
C ASP A 12 -13.48 28.89 5.23
N GLN A 13 -13.88 28.25 4.14
CA GLN A 13 -13.13 27.15 3.53
C GLN A 13 -11.77 27.61 2.96
N LEU A 14 -11.73 28.71 2.23
CA LEU A 14 -10.47 29.27 1.71
C LEU A 14 -9.50 29.60 2.84
N THR A 15 -10.02 30.14 3.95
CA THR A 15 -9.20 30.42 5.14
C THR A 15 -8.61 29.14 5.73
N ARG A 16 -9.40 28.07 5.88
CA ARG A 16 -8.89 26.76 6.33
C ARG A 16 -7.80 26.20 5.42
N VAL A 17 -7.98 26.31 4.11
CA VAL A 17 -6.98 25.86 3.12
C VAL A 17 -5.67 26.65 3.29
N GLU A 18 -5.73 27.97 3.46
CA GLU A 18 -4.53 28.78 3.71
C GLU A 18 -3.81 28.40 5.02
N ASP A 19 -4.56 28.16 6.09
CA ASP A 19 -4.01 27.72 7.37
C ASP A 19 -3.34 26.34 7.28
N LEU A 20 -3.93 25.40 6.52
CA LEU A 20 -3.37 24.07 6.28
C LEU A 20 -2.09 24.15 5.42
N ARG A 21 -2.08 24.98 4.37
CA ARG A 21 -0.87 25.21 3.55
C ARG A 21 0.30 25.70 4.40
N LYS A 22 0.03 26.66 5.30
CA LYS A 22 1.05 27.19 6.20
C LYS A 22 1.59 26.12 7.16
N GLN A 23 0.74 25.25 7.67
CA GLN A 23 1.18 24.13 8.51
C GLN A 23 2.07 23.15 7.75
N VAL A 24 1.72 22.80 6.51
CA VAL A 24 2.58 21.98 5.64
C VAL A 24 3.92 22.67 5.40
N GLU A 25 3.92 23.96 5.06
CA GLU A 25 5.17 24.73 4.90
C GLU A 25 6.06 24.65 6.14
N GLU A 26 5.49 24.78 7.34
CA GLU A 26 6.22 24.69 8.60
C GLU A 26 6.80 23.28 8.83
N LEU A 27 6.05 22.21 8.53
CA LEU A 27 6.51 20.82 8.65
C LEU A 27 7.70 20.53 7.71
N HIS A 28 7.72 21.13 6.52
CA HIS A 28 8.78 20.96 5.53
C HIS A 28 9.92 22.00 5.66
N GLY A 29 10.08 22.61 6.83
CA GLY A 29 11.19 23.53 7.11
C GLY A 29 11.09 24.87 6.37
N GLY A 30 9.88 25.32 6.03
CA GLY A 30 9.60 26.56 5.34
C GLY A 30 9.66 26.45 3.80
N VAL A 31 9.76 25.24 3.26
CA VAL A 31 9.69 25.00 1.82
C VAL A 31 8.22 24.77 1.44
N GLY A 32 7.68 25.66 0.60
CA GLY A 32 6.35 25.53 0.03
C GLY A 32 6.19 24.26 -0.80
N LEU A 33 4.96 23.73 -0.83
CA LEU A 33 4.59 22.66 -1.77
C LEU A 33 4.88 23.16 -3.20
N SER A 34 5.67 22.38 -3.94
CA SER A 34 6.00 22.72 -5.34
C SER A 34 4.79 22.62 -6.28
N PHE A 35 3.68 22.03 -5.82
CA PHE A 35 2.46 21.85 -6.59
C PHE A 35 1.37 22.77 -6.07
N LYS A 36 0.96 23.73 -6.90
CA LYS A 36 -0.26 24.52 -6.73
C LYS A 36 -1.01 24.51 -8.06
N SER A 37 -2.23 24.00 -8.05
CA SER A 37 -3.14 24.08 -9.19
C SER A 37 -4.23 25.10 -8.87
N ASP A 38 -4.32 26.15 -9.68
CA ASP A 38 -5.36 27.17 -9.53
C ASP A 38 -6.76 26.63 -9.91
N ASP A 39 -6.84 25.44 -10.50
CA ASP A 39 -8.08 24.76 -10.92
C ASP A 39 -8.56 23.70 -9.90
N LEU A 40 -7.84 23.48 -8.79
CA LEU A 40 -8.22 22.49 -7.79
C LEU A 40 -9.38 23.01 -6.91
N PRO A 41 -10.51 22.28 -6.81
CA PRO A 41 -11.59 22.68 -5.92
C PRO A 41 -11.10 22.75 -4.46
N ALA A 42 -11.52 23.79 -3.73
CA ALA A 42 -11.05 24.05 -2.37
C ALA A 42 -11.32 22.89 -1.40
N GLU A 43 -12.40 22.13 -1.60
CA GLU A 43 -12.70 20.91 -0.82
C GLU A 43 -11.64 19.82 -1.03
N ILE A 44 -11.24 19.58 -2.28
CA ILE A 44 -10.21 18.58 -2.60
C ILE A 44 -8.85 19.03 -2.07
N GLU A 45 -8.55 20.33 -2.19
CA GLU A 45 -7.32 20.89 -1.65
C GLU A 45 -7.26 20.76 -0.12
N GLU A 46 -8.36 21.08 0.57
CA GLU A 46 -8.46 20.97 2.03
C GLU A 46 -8.18 19.53 2.48
N GLU A 47 -8.82 18.54 1.86
CA GLU A 47 -8.61 17.13 2.19
C GLU A 47 -7.19 16.67 1.85
N PHE A 48 -6.63 17.08 0.72
CA PHE A 48 -5.25 16.76 0.36
C PHE A 48 -4.25 17.27 1.40
N LEU A 49 -4.38 18.52 1.85
CA LEU A 49 -3.49 19.09 2.85
C LEU A 49 -3.63 18.42 4.22
N LYS A 50 -4.86 18.04 4.61
CA LYS A 50 -5.07 17.24 5.83
C LYS A 50 -4.33 15.90 5.76
N HIS A 51 -4.38 15.22 4.62
CA HIS A 51 -3.66 13.95 4.44
C HIS A 51 -2.14 14.13 4.53
N ILE A 52 -1.57 15.20 3.93
CA ILE A 52 -0.14 15.50 4.07
C ILE A 52 0.22 15.68 5.55
N ILE A 53 -0.53 16.52 6.28
CA ILE A 53 -0.24 16.76 7.70
C ILE A 53 -0.36 15.46 8.50
N ALA A 54 -1.40 14.66 8.25
CA ALA A 54 -1.57 13.37 8.90
C ALA A 54 -0.38 12.43 8.63
N TYR A 55 0.11 12.36 7.39
CA TYR A 55 1.27 11.56 6.99
C TYR A 55 2.56 12.04 7.66
N GLU A 56 2.88 13.33 7.55
CA GLU A 56 4.12 13.92 8.05
C GLU A 56 4.21 13.93 9.59
N THR A 57 3.07 13.82 10.28
CA THR A 57 3.01 13.81 11.75
C THR A 57 2.71 12.43 12.34
N ALA A 58 2.41 11.44 11.50
CA ALA A 58 2.16 10.08 11.95
C ALA A 58 3.42 9.45 12.56
N THR A 59 3.22 8.62 13.58
CA THR A 59 4.29 7.80 14.12
C THR A 59 4.40 6.52 13.29
N PRO A 60 5.59 6.17 12.77
CA PRO A 60 5.79 4.91 12.08
C PRO A 60 5.37 3.71 12.95
N THR A 61 4.80 2.72 12.29
CA THR A 61 4.40 1.43 12.86
C THR A 61 4.85 0.31 11.92
N THR A 62 4.47 -0.92 12.23
CA THR A 62 4.70 -2.06 11.34
C THR A 62 3.38 -2.79 11.09
N LEU A 63 3.25 -3.47 9.95
CA LEU A 63 2.06 -4.31 9.71
C LEU A 63 1.92 -5.42 10.76
N PHE A 64 3.04 -5.93 11.26
CA PHE A 64 3.06 -6.90 12.35
C PHE A 64 2.38 -6.34 13.60
N ASP A 65 2.75 -5.12 14.01
CA ASP A 65 2.16 -4.48 15.20
C ASP A 65 0.69 -4.13 15.00
N GLU A 66 0.29 -3.62 13.82
CA GLU A 66 -1.12 -3.33 13.53
C GLU A 66 -1.97 -4.61 13.52
N LEU A 67 -1.48 -5.69 12.93
CA LEU A 67 -2.16 -7.00 12.96
C LEU A 67 -2.34 -7.50 14.40
N VAL A 68 -1.29 -7.45 15.22
CA VAL A 68 -1.35 -7.88 16.63
C VAL A 68 -2.28 -6.99 17.46
N LYS A 69 -2.22 -5.66 17.31
CA LYS A 69 -3.14 -4.71 17.98
C LYS A 69 -4.60 -5.00 17.63
N SER A 70 -4.82 -5.47 16.41
CA SER A 70 -6.15 -5.80 15.89
C SER A 70 -6.70 -7.16 16.34
N GLY A 71 -5.88 -7.95 17.06
CA GLY A 71 -6.25 -9.26 17.60
C GLY A 71 -5.84 -10.45 16.73
N VAL A 72 -5.16 -10.23 15.60
CA VAL A 72 -4.63 -11.32 14.77
C VAL A 72 -3.40 -11.92 15.43
N SER A 73 -3.39 -13.25 15.56
CA SER A 73 -2.21 -14.00 16.01
C SER A 73 -1.27 -14.27 14.84
N LEU A 74 0.02 -13.95 14.99
CA LEU A 74 1.08 -14.18 14.00
C LEU A 74 2.17 -15.12 14.57
N PRO A 75 1.89 -16.43 14.71
CA PRO A 75 2.86 -17.38 15.22
C PRO A 75 4.05 -17.53 14.27
N ALA A 76 5.19 -18.03 14.75
CA ALA A 76 6.35 -18.22 13.88
C ALA A 76 6.04 -19.24 12.77
N PRO A 77 6.68 -19.14 11.58
CA PRO A 77 6.42 -20.06 10.47
C PRO A 77 6.51 -21.53 10.86
N GLU A 78 7.46 -21.90 11.73
CA GLU A 78 7.67 -23.27 12.19
C GLU A 78 6.58 -23.79 13.15
N GLU A 79 5.76 -22.89 13.70
CA GLU A 79 4.71 -23.22 14.69
C GLU A 79 3.35 -23.54 14.04
N ILE A 80 3.15 -23.18 12.77
CA ILE A 80 1.92 -23.51 12.02
C ILE A 80 2.17 -24.74 11.15
N PRO A 81 1.40 -25.84 11.30
CA PRO A 81 1.45 -26.97 10.38
C PRO A 81 0.98 -26.58 8.96
N ASP A 82 1.51 -27.25 7.92
CA ASP A 82 1.10 -26.97 6.53
C ASP A 82 -0.42 -27.13 6.29
N ALA A 83 -1.08 -28.00 7.05
CA ALA A 83 -2.52 -28.24 6.95
C ALA A 83 -3.38 -27.04 7.39
N ASP A 84 -2.86 -26.20 8.28
CA ASP A 84 -3.58 -25.03 8.82
C ASP A 84 -3.07 -23.71 8.21
N LEU A 85 -1.98 -23.78 7.43
CA LEU A 85 -1.26 -22.60 6.97
C LEU A 85 -2.07 -21.78 5.96
N SER A 86 -2.70 -22.43 4.98
CA SER A 86 -3.46 -21.72 3.95
C SER A 86 -4.59 -20.90 4.57
N ASP A 87 -5.35 -21.48 5.50
CA ASP A 87 -6.43 -20.78 6.20
C ASP A 87 -5.89 -19.59 7.01
N LYS A 88 -4.75 -19.78 7.68
CA LYS A 88 -4.11 -18.71 8.45
C LYS A 88 -3.58 -17.57 7.56
N LEU A 89 -3.01 -17.92 6.42
CA LEU A 89 -2.51 -16.95 5.45
C LEU A 89 -3.67 -16.12 4.88
N TRP A 90 -4.80 -16.74 4.54
CA TRP A 90 -5.99 -16.02 4.08
C TRP A 90 -6.61 -15.12 5.16
N GLU A 91 -6.70 -15.58 6.42
CA GLU A 91 -7.12 -14.74 7.56
C GLU A 91 -6.29 -13.44 7.63
N ILE A 92 -4.99 -13.53 7.40
CA ILE A 92 -4.06 -12.41 7.43
C ILE A 92 -4.25 -11.51 6.20
N ILE A 93 -4.35 -12.10 5.00
CA ILE A 93 -4.57 -11.39 3.74
C ILE A 93 -5.86 -10.56 3.82
N ASP A 94 -6.95 -11.15 4.29
CA ASP A 94 -8.22 -10.44 4.49
C ASP A 94 -8.07 -9.31 5.51
N ARG A 95 -7.29 -9.54 6.58
CA ARG A 95 -7.07 -8.51 7.59
C ARG A 95 -6.28 -7.34 7.05
N ILE A 96 -5.16 -7.55 6.36
CA ILE A 96 -4.37 -6.44 5.82
C ILE A 96 -5.16 -5.69 4.74
N ALA A 97 -5.98 -6.38 3.93
CA ALA A 97 -6.88 -5.73 2.99
C ALA A 97 -7.89 -4.80 3.68
N SER A 98 -8.40 -5.18 4.85
CA SER A 98 -9.26 -4.31 5.67
C SER A 98 -8.56 -3.04 6.17
N PHE A 99 -7.22 -3.06 6.29
CA PHE A 99 -6.41 -1.88 6.60
C PHE A 99 -6.10 -1.01 5.38
N GLY A 100 -6.59 -1.39 4.19
CA GLY A 100 -6.21 -0.76 2.92
C GLY A 100 -4.88 -1.24 2.37
N VAL A 101 -4.34 -2.37 2.82
CA VAL A 101 -3.07 -2.92 2.33
C VAL A 101 -3.34 -3.96 1.24
N SER A 102 -2.88 -3.69 0.02
CA SER A 102 -2.94 -4.59 -1.13
C SER A 102 -1.64 -5.39 -1.22
N LEU A 103 -1.73 -6.71 -1.12
CA LEU A 103 -0.59 -7.62 -1.29
C LEU A 103 -0.47 -8.05 -2.76
N GLU A 104 0.72 -7.95 -3.34
CA GLU A 104 0.94 -8.12 -4.77
C GLU A 104 2.13 -9.04 -5.10
N ASN A 105 2.10 -9.60 -6.32
CA ASN A 105 3.16 -10.44 -6.90
C ASN A 105 3.52 -11.67 -6.07
N THR A 106 2.54 -12.40 -5.54
CA THR A 106 2.77 -13.54 -4.63
C THR A 106 2.77 -14.90 -5.31
N ASP A 107 2.34 -14.98 -6.56
CA ASP A 107 2.03 -16.24 -7.25
C ASP A 107 3.25 -17.15 -7.51
N HIS A 108 4.47 -16.63 -7.38
CA HIS A 108 5.70 -17.40 -7.48
C HIS A 108 6.06 -18.16 -6.18
N LEU A 109 5.37 -17.87 -5.07
CA LEU A 109 5.64 -18.45 -3.74
C LEU A 109 4.55 -19.40 -3.29
N SER A 110 4.95 -20.53 -2.72
CA SER A 110 4.06 -21.36 -1.92
C SER A 110 3.55 -20.61 -0.69
N ASP A 111 2.45 -21.08 -0.10
CA ASP A 111 1.92 -20.47 1.13
C ASP A 111 2.97 -20.43 2.26
N ARG A 112 3.85 -21.44 2.32
CA ARG A 112 4.94 -21.53 3.30
C ARG A 112 6.00 -20.47 3.07
N GLU A 113 6.41 -20.28 1.83
CA GLU A 113 7.39 -19.27 1.46
C GLU A 113 6.81 -17.88 1.69
N LEU A 114 5.61 -17.62 1.16
CA LEU A 114 4.93 -16.33 1.34
C LEU A 114 4.73 -15.98 2.82
N TYR A 115 4.20 -16.89 3.63
CA TYR A 115 4.00 -16.63 5.06
C TYR A 115 5.31 -16.33 5.78
N LYS A 116 6.39 -17.03 5.42
CA LYS A 116 7.70 -16.83 6.01
C LYS A 116 8.26 -15.44 5.67
N ASP A 117 8.19 -15.04 4.40
CA ASP A 117 8.69 -13.75 3.94
C ASP A 117 7.89 -12.60 4.55
N LEU A 118 6.56 -12.74 4.59
CA LEU A 118 5.67 -11.80 5.28
C LEU A 118 6.04 -11.65 6.76
N TRP A 119 6.21 -12.76 7.47
CA TRP A 119 6.44 -12.73 8.91
C TRP A 119 7.85 -12.24 9.30
N GLN A 120 8.87 -12.61 8.52
CA GLN A 120 10.28 -12.33 8.85
C GLN A 120 10.70 -10.92 8.44
N GLU A 121 10.24 -10.46 7.29
CA GLU A 121 10.75 -9.22 6.67
C GLU A 121 9.62 -8.22 6.44
N LEU A 122 8.70 -8.50 5.51
CA LEU A 122 7.76 -7.48 5.00
C LEU A 122 6.87 -6.87 6.08
N PHE A 123 6.36 -7.67 7.03
CA PHE A 123 5.53 -7.12 8.10
C PHE A 123 6.32 -6.38 9.19
N ARG A 124 7.65 -6.45 9.17
CA ARG A 124 8.53 -5.79 10.13
C ARG A 124 9.07 -4.46 9.61
N GLU A 125 8.85 -4.16 8.35
CA GLU A 125 9.23 -2.88 7.77
C GLU A 125 8.42 -1.74 8.39
N GLU A 126 9.10 -0.63 8.66
CA GLU A 126 8.44 0.57 9.18
C GLU A 126 7.61 1.21 8.07
N ALA A 127 6.34 1.49 8.38
CA ALA A 127 5.40 2.12 7.47
C ALA A 127 4.54 3.16 8.20
N ILE A 128 4.07 4.14 7.44
CA ILE A 128 2.98 5.03 7.85
C ILE A 128 1.67 4.39 7.38
N LEU A 129 0.90 3.85 8.33
CA LEU A 129 -0.35 3.15 8.06
C LEU A 129 -1.55 3.96 8.55
N PHE A 130 -2.63 3.95 7.77
CA PHE A 130 -3.93 4.55 8.14
C PHE A 130 -5.07 3.51 8.02
N PRO A 131 -5.11 2.50 8.90
CA PRO A 131 -6.10 1.41 8.81
C PRO A 131 -7.55 1.89 8.82
N ASP A 132 -7.83 2.99 9.53
CA ASP A 132 -9.19 3.53 9.69
C ASP A 132 -9.62 4.46 8.54
N GLU A 133 -8.72 4.85 7.63
CA GLU A 133 -9.01 5.84 6.57
C GLU A 133 -9.50 5.17 5.28
N PRO A 134 -10.78 5.26 4.88
CA PRO A 134 -11.35 4.44 3.79
C PRO A 134 -10.68 4.60 2.42
N ASN A 135 -10.09 5.77 2.16
CA ASN A 135 -9.42 6.09 0.90
C ASN A 135 -7.91 5.84 0.93
N TYR A 136 -7.39 5.29 2.03
CA TYR A 136 -6.00 4.88 2.15
C TYR A 136 -5.76 3.55 1.45
N THR A 137 -4.70 3.51 0.65
CA THR A 137 -4.17 2.29 0.05
C THR A 137 -2.66 2.23 0.25
N TYR A 138 -2.17 1.08 0.68
CA TYR A 138 -0.75 0.75 0.76
C TYR A 138 -0.48 -0.49 -0.08
N HIS A 139 0.44 -0.39 -1.05
CA HIS A 139 0.79 -1.51 -1.91
C HIS A 139 2.01 -2.21 -1.33
N LEU A 140 1.83 -3.46 -0.90
CA LEU A 140 2.89 -4.32 -0.42
C LEU A 140 3.27 -5.30 -1.54
N ASP A 141 4.34 -4.96 -2.26
CA ASP A 141 4.88 -5.78 -3.35
C ASP A 141 6.00 -6.69 -2.81
N VAL A 142 5.80 -8.01 -2.90
CA VAL A 142 6.76 -9.02 -2.41
C VAL A 142 8.09 -8.99 -3.18
N ILE A 143 8.10 -8.42 -4.39
CA ILE A 143 9.32 -8.21 -5.21
C ILE A 143 9.57 -6.73 -5.50
N GLY A 144 9.13 -5.86 -4.58
CA GLY A 144 9.18 -4.40 -4.73
C GLY A 144 10.48 -3.74 -4.25
N SER A 145 11.48 -4.49 -3.76
CA SER A 145 12.67 -3.90 -3.14
C SER A 145 13.62 -3.24 -4.16
N GLY A 146 13.49 -3.61 -5.44
CA GLY A 146 14.40 -3.21 -6.51
C GLY A 146 15.73 -3.95 -6.49
N SER A 147 15.83 -5.06 -5.74
CA SER A 147 17.01 -5.92 -5.73
C SER A 147 17.23 -6.61 -7.09
N GLU A 148 18.45 -7.14 -7.31
CA GLU A 148 18.72 -7.98 -8.49
C GLU A 148 17.89 -9.26 -8.48
N GLU A 149 17.63 -9.82 -7.30
CA GLU A 149 16.81 -11.02 -7.12
C GLU A 149 15.35 -10.76 -7.51
N ASP A 150 14.75 -9.68 -7.00
CA ASP A 150 13.39 -9.27 -7.33
C ASP A 150 13.24 -8.98 -8.83
N THR A 151 14.24 -8.31 -9.41
CA THR A 151 14.29 -8.03 -10.85
C THR A 151 14.32 -9.34 -11.65
N LEU A 152 15.12 -10.33 -11.21
CA LEU A 152 15.16 -11.64 -11.83
C LEU A 152 13.82 -12.37 -11.73
N ILE A 153 13.17 -12.34 -10.56
CA ILE A 153 11.85 -12.95 -10.33
C ILE A 153 10.80 -12.28 -11.22
N TYR A 154 10.78 -10.95 -11.28
CA TYR A 154 9.88 -10.18 -12.15
C TYR A 154 10.06 -10.58 -13.62
N LEU A 155 11.29 -10.54 -14.13
CA LEU A 155 11.58 -10.90 -15.52
C LEU A 155 11.24 -12.36 -15.82
N LYS A 156 11.42 -13.26 -14.86
CA LYS A 156 11.17 -14.70 -15.00
C LYS A 156 9.68 -15.04 -15.06
N TYR A 157 8.86 -14.46 -14.19
CA TYR A 157 7.46 -14.87 -14.03
C TYR A 157 6.44 -13.85 -14.53
N TYR A 158 6.66 -12.55 -14.26
CA TYR A 158 5.62 -11.52 -14.40
C TYR A 158 5.74 -10.69 -15.67
N ALA A 159 6.96 -10.37 -16.11
CA ALA A 159 7.20 -9.53 -17.26
C ALA A 159 6.63 -10.14 -18.55
N ASP A 160 5.88 -9.34 -19.31
CA ASP A 160 5.46 -9.71 -20.65
C ASP A 160 6.63 -9.61 -21.66
N GLU A 161 6.37 -10.06 -22.90
CA GLU A 161 7.40 -10.06 -23.93
C GLU A 161 7.83 -8.64 -24.31
N ASP A 162 6.89 -7.70 -24.39
CA ASP A 162 7.16 -6.30 -24.73
C ASP A 162 8.10 -5.64 -23.71
N TYR A 163 7.87 -5.89 -22.41
CA TYR A 163 8.75 -5.41 -21.34
C TYR A 163 10.14 -6.03 -21.44
N ARG A 164 10.24 -7.34 -21.65
CA ARG A 164 11.53 -8.06 -21.79
C ARG A 164 12.32 -7.59 -23.02
N GLU A 165 11.64 -7.35 -24.14
CA GLU A 165 12.25 -6.76 -25.33
C GLU A 165 12.76 -5.34 -25.07
N ASN A 166 11.99 -4.51 -24.34
CA ASN A 166 12.43 -3.16 -23.98
C ASN A 166 13.66 -3.20 -23.05
N TRP A 167 13.63 -4.08 -22.06
CA TRP A 167 14.75 -4.32 -21.15
C TRP A 167 16.05 -4.64 -21.93
N MET A 168 15.99 -5.54 -22.90
CA MET A 168 17.16 -5.89 -23.72
C MET A 168 17.66 -4.75 -24.62
N LYS A 169 16.83 -3.74 -24.94
CA LYS A 169 17.30 -2.55 -25.67
C LYS A 169 18.13 -1.64 -24.77
N GLU A 170 17.74 -1.53 -23.50
CA GLU A 170 18.42 -0.69 -22.50
C GLU A 170 19.68 -1.39 -21.96
N TRP A 171 19.65 -2.72 -21.83
CA TRP A 171 20.77 -3.54 -21.36
C TRP A 171 21.07 -4.71 -22.31
N PRO A 172 21.73 -4.46 -23.47
CA PRO A 172 21.94 -5.47 -24.50
C PRO A 172 22.79 -6.68 -24.08
N ASP A 173 23.65 -6.50 -23.07
CA ASP A 173 24.53 -7.55 -22.56
C ASP A 173 23.90 -8.36 -21.40
N TYR A 174 22.68 -8.02 -20.97
CA TYR A 174 21.99 -8.72 -19.90
C TYR A 174 21.58 -10.14 -20.35
N ILE A 175 21.80 -11.14 -19.48
CA ILE A 175 21.38 -12.51 -19.76
C ILE A 175 19.95 -12.67 -19.26
N MET A 176 19.00 -12.50 -20.19
CA MET A 176 17.58 -12.62 -19.89
C MET A 176 17.24 -14.04 -19.37
N PRO A 177 16.61 -14.19 -18.19
CA PRO A 177 16.21 -15.51 -17.68
C PRO A 177 15.15 -16.15 -18.58
N GLU A 178 15.12 -17.49 -18.62
CA GLU A 178 14.01 -18.22 -19.24
C GLU A 178 12.71 -17.89 -18.51
N ARG A 179 11.61 -17.76 -19.27
CA ARG A 179 10.30 -17.48 -18.70
C ARG A 179 9.71 -18.74 -18.11
N GLU A 180 9.12 -18.63 -16.93
CA GLU A 180 8.40 -19.73 -16.29
C GLU A 180 6.95 -19.33 -15.97
N PRO A 181 5.99 -20.27 -16.05
CA PRO A 181 4.64 -20.01 -15.59
C PRO A 181 4.61 -19.85 -14.08
N LEU A 182 3.69 -19.03 -13.59
CA LEU A 182 3.43 -18.92 -12.15
C LEU A 182 2.92 -20.27 -11.59
N PRO A 183 3.49 -20.77 -10.48
CA PRO A 183 3.09 -22.02 -9.85
C PRO A 183 1.74 -21.93 -9.12
N TYR A 184 1.33 -20.73 -8.70
CA TYR A 184 0.07 -20.48 -7.99
C TYR A 184 -0.77 -19.42 -8.72
N ASP A 185 -1.99 -19.22 -8.22
CA ASP A 185 -2.99 -18.33 -8.80
C ASP A 185 -3.74 -17.56 -7.70
N ARG A 186 -2.99 -16.99 -6.76
CA ARG A 186 -3.48 -16.27 -5.58
C ARG A 186 -3.80 -14.82 -5.91
N ASP A 187 -2.96 -14.15 -6.69
CA ASP A 187 -3.01 -12.69 -6.88
C ASP A 187 -4.34 -12.21 -7.49
N ARG A 188 -4.94 -12.99 -8.41
CA ARG A 188 -6.26 -12.66 -8.99
C ARG A 188 -7.42 -12.78 -8.00
N HIS A 189 -7.21 -13.43 -6.87
CA HIS A 189 -8.20 -13.69 -5.83
C HIS A 189 -7.98 -12.82 -4.59
N MET A 190 -6.98 -11.94 -4.60
CA MET A 190 -6.71 -11.07 -3.47
C MET A 190 -7.90 -10.15 -3.18
N PRO A 191 -8.31 -10.03 -1.91
CA PRO A 191 -9.39 -9.14 -1.52
C PRO A 191 -8.96 -7.68 -1.70
N GLN A 192 -9.91 -6.86 -2.10
CA GLN A 192 -9.77 -5.40 -1.99
C GLN A 192 -10.46 -4.93 -0.71
N ARG A 193 -10.05 -3.76 -0.20
CA ARG A 193 -10.65 -3.17 1.02
C ARG A 193 -12.18 -3.16 1.00
N HIS A 194 -12.78 -2.75 -0.11
CA HIS A 194 -14.24 -2.72 -0.27
C HIS A 194 -14.91 -4.10 -0.22
N GLN A 195 -14.17 -5.19 -0.44
CA GLN A 195 -14.68 -6.56 -0.34
C GLN A 195 -14.52 -7.11 1.08
N ALA A 196 -13.38 -6.85 1.73
CA ALA A 196 -13.10 -7.32 3.10
C ALA A 196 -14.10 -6.80 4.16
N GLU A 197 -14.60 -5.56 4.00
CA GLU A 197 -15.59 -4.98 4.92
C GLU A 197 -16.96 -5.68 4.85
N ASN A 198 -17.33 -6.27 3.71
CA ASN A 198 -18.63 -6.91 3.51
C ASN A 198 -18.70 -8.34 4.09
N ASP A 199 -17.56 -9.04 4.14
CA ASP A 199 -17.49 -10.43 4.61
C ASP A 199 -17.30 -10.52 6.14
N SER A 200 -16.89 -9.43 6.81
CA SER A 200 -16.73 -9.36 8.27
C SER A 200 -18.05 -9.19 9.04
N VAL A 201 -19.18 -9.02 8.33
CA VAL A 201 -20.53 -8.75 8.91
C VAL A 201 -21.47 -9.96 8.78
N MET A 202 -20.98 -11.12 8.32
CA MET A 202 -21.75 -12.37 8.15
C MET A 202 -21.30 -13.46 9.12
#